data_AF-A0AB37T6X8-F1
#
_entry.id   AF-A0AB37T6X8-F1
#
_cell.length_a   1.000
_cell.length_b   1.000
_cell.length_c   1.000
_cell.angle_alpha   90.00
_cell.angle_beta   90.00
_cell.angle_gamma   90.00
#
_symmetry.space_group_name_H-M   'P 1'
#
loop_
_entity.id
_entity.type
_entity.pdbx_description
1 polymer ?
#
loop_
_entity_poly.entity_id
_entity_poly.type
_entity_poly.pdbx_seq_one_letter_code
_entity_poly.pdbx_strand_id
1 'polypeptide(L)'
;MLYIHSEFFGGTALQAAVGWADGEVFFGPSFTCTNGMEDPPYRLMPPAEMAINAGLRTLGVTAAPGQDEYVTVGLEAHRWSDDSISG
;
A
#
# COMPACT_ATOMS: atom_id res chain seq x y z
N MET A 1 -10.13 -3.10 10.82
CA MET A 1 -9.41 -3.97 9.88
C MET A 1 -8.83 -3.13 8.75
N LEU A 2 -7.71 -3.55 8.17
CA LEU A 2 -7.13 -2.93 6.98
C LEU A 2 -6.93 -4.02 5.92
N TYR A 3 -7.51 -3.81 4.74
CA TYR A 3 -7.22 -4.59 3.56
C TYR A 3 -6.18 -3.86 2.73
N ILE A 4 -5.21 -4.61 2.23
CA ILE A 4 -4.13 -4.12 1.38
C ILE A 4 -4.05 -4.98 0.13
N HIS A 5 -3.71 -4.35 -0.98
CA HIS A 5 -3.49 -5.02 -2.26
C HIS A 5 -2.27 -4.42 -2.94
N SER A 6 -1.44 -5.28 -3.51
CA SER A 6 -0.27 -4.88 -4.28
C SER A 6 -0.24 -5.67 -5.59
N GLU A 7 -0.03 -4.96 -6.69
CA GLU A 7 0.10 -5.55 -8.01
C GLU A 7 1.29 -4.93 -8.74
N PHE A 8 1.97 -5.74 -9.56
CA PHE A 8 2.91 -5.28 -10.55
C PHE A 8 2.52 -5.86 -11.90
N PHE A 9 2.07 -5.02 -12.82
CA PHE A 9 1.66 -5.45 -14.16
C PHE A 9 2.11 -4.44 -15.21
N GLY A 10 2.75 -4.92 -16.27
CA GLY A 10 3.16 -4.09 -17.42
C GLY A 10 4.06 -2.90 -17.05
N GLY A 11 4.94 -3.05 -16.05
CA GLY A 11 5.80 -1.98 -15.54
C GLY A 11 5.09 -0.96 -14.63
N THR A 12 3.79 -1.14 -14.36
CA THR A 12 3.04 -0.33 -13.41
C THR A 12 3.01 -1.05 -12.07
N ALA A 13 3.52 -0.39 -11.03
CA ALA A 13 3.33 -0.84 -9.66
C ALA A 13 2.09 -0.13 -9.09
N LEU A 14 1.19 -0.92 -8.49
CA LEU A 14 0.01 -0.43 -7.80
C LEU A 14 0.02 -0.94 -6.37
N GLN A 15 -0.28 -0.04 -5.44
CA GLN A 15 -0.59 -0.38 -4.06
C GLN A 15 -1.93 0.25 -3.69
N ALA A 16 -2.83 -0.52 -3.12
CA ALA A 16 -4.14 -0.05 -2.67
C ALA A 16 -4.39 -0.47 -1.22
N ALA A 17 -5.13 0.35 -0.50
CA ALA A 17 -5.53 0.07 0.88
C ALA A 17 -6.90 0.69 1.19
N VAL A 18 -7.68 -0.04 1.98
CA VAL A 18 -8.96 0.42 2.55
C VAL A 18 -9.12 -0.14 3.95
N GLY A 19 -9.50 0.72 4.90
CA GLY A 19 -9.66 0.40 6.30
C GLY A 19 -11.08 0.65 6.77
N TRP A 20 -11.64 -0.32 7.50
CA TRP A 20 -12.97 -0.21 8.09
C TRP A 20 -13.03 -0.75 9.52
N ALA A 21 -13.91 -0.16 10.32
CA ALA A 21 -14.24 -0.57 11.69
C ALA A 21 -15.71 -0.23 11.96
N ASP A 22 -16.42 -1.09 12.71
CA ASP A 22 -17.81 -0.86 13.14
C ASP A 22 -18.79 -0.49 12.00
N GLY A 23 -18.55 -1.03 10.80
CA GLY A 23 -19.36 -0.77 9.61
C GLY A 23 -19.01 0.53 8.86
N GLU A 24 -18.03 1.30 9.32
CA GLU A 24 -17.60 2.56 8.72
C GLU A 24 -16.18 2.47 8.12
N VAL A 25 -15.95 3.16 7.01
CA VAL A 25 -14.62 3.30 6.39
C VAL A 25 -13.87 4.44 7.09
N PHE A 26 -12.78 4.12 7.78
CA PHE A 26 -11.92 5.12 8.42
C PHE A 26 -10.72 5.53 7.55
N PHE A 27 -10.37 4.72 6.53
CA PHE A 27 -9.27 5.01 5.61
C PHE A 27 -9.60 4.51 4.20
N GLY A 28 -9.31 5.35 3.20
CA GLY A 28 -9.48 5.00 1.80
C GLY A 28 -10.93 4.99 1.30
N PRO A 29 -11.20 4.33 0.16
CA PRO A 29 -10.24 3.55 -0.62
C PRO A 29 -9.14 4.44 -1.22
N SER A 30 -7.88 4.07 -1.02
CA SER A 30 -6.72 4.85 -1.47
C SER A 30 -5.74 3.96 -2.23
N PHE A 31 -5.03 4.56 -3.17
CA PHE A 31 -4.03 3.85 -3.97
C PHE A 31 -2.82 4.73 -4.32
N THR A 32 -1.70 4.10 -4.60
CA THR A 32 -0.50 4.69 -5.17
C THR A 32 -0.18 3.92 -6.44
N CYS A 33 0.03 4.62 -7.56
CA CYS A 33 0.42 4.00 -8.82
C CYS A 33 1.60 4.75 -9.45
N THR A 34 2.48 4.04 -10.15
CA THR A 34 3.67 4.65 -10.78
C THR A 34 3.36 5.48 -12.03
N ASN A 35 2.19 5.29 -12.65
CA ASN A 35 1.77 6.02 -13.85
C ASN A 35 0.95 7.29 -13.54
N GLY A 36 0.64 7.57 -12.28
CA GLY A 36 -0.08 8.78 -11.86
C GLY A 36 -1.55 8.83 -12.28
N MET A 37 -2.15 7.69 -12.65
CA MET A 37 -3.58 7.61 -12.97
C MET A 37 -4.44 7.99 -11.76
N GLU A 38 -5.47 8.81 -12.01
CA GLU A 38 -6.56 9.07 -11.05
C GLU A 38 -7.77 8.20 -11.41
N ASP A 39 -8.44 7.62 -10.41
CA ASP A 39 -9.63 6.78 -10.60
C ASP A 39 -10.62 7.01 -9.44
N PRO A 40 -11.55 7.97 -9.52
CA PRO A 40 -12.53 8.18 -8.47
C PRO A 40 -13.49 6.98 -8.33
N PRO A 41 -13.86 6.57 -7.10
CA PRO A 41 -13.70 7.27 -5.83
C PRO A 41 -12.37 6.98 -5.11
N TYR A 42 -11.42 6.29 -5.74
CA TYR A 42 -10.14 5.96 -5.13
C TYR A 42 -9.27 7.22 -5.02
N ARG A 43 -8.75 7.47 -3.81
CA ARG A 43 -7.84 8.59 -3.57
C ARG A 43 -6.42 8.21 -3.99
N LEU A 44 -5.87 8.90 -4.99
CA LEU A 44 -4.45 8.79 -5.33
C LEU A 44 -3.60 9.39 -4.21
N MET A 45 -2.64 8.61 -3.72
CA MET A 45 -1.70 9.00 -2.67
C MET A 45 -0.31 9.24 -3.27
N PRO A 46 0.42 10.27 -2.81
CA PRO A 46 1.78 10.53 -3.27
C PRO A 46 2.68 9.31 -3.10
N PRO A 47 3.61 9.04 -4.05
CA PRO A 47 4.55 7.93 -3.93
C PRO A 47 5.39 7.93 -2.65
N ALA A 48 5.64 9.11 -2.07
CA ALA A 48 6.36 9.21 -0.80
C ALA A 48 5.54 8.72 0.41
N GLU A 49 4.22 8.80 0.33
CA GLU A 49 3.34 8.38 1.43
C GLU A 49 3.01 6.89 1.37
N MET A 50 2.83 6.36 0.15
CA MET A 50 2.41 4.99 -0.18
C MET A 50 1.07 4.61 0.48
N ALA A 51 0.05 4.28 -0.30
CA ALA A 51 -1.30 4.02 0.23
C ALA A 51 -1.34 2.97 1.36
N ILE A 52 -0.54 1.90 1.25
CA ILE A 52 -0.45 0.87 2.28
C ILE A 52 0.19 1.43 3.57
N ASN A 53 1.32 2.14 3.46
CA ASN A 53 1.98 2.73 4.63
C ASN A 53 1.09 3.77 5.31
N ALA A 54 0.38 4.61 4.56
CA ALA A 54 -0.60 5.55 5.11
C ALA A 54 -1.75 4.84 5.85
N GLY A 55 -2.25 3.73 5.31
CA GLY A 55 -3.24 2.89 5.98
C GLY A 55 -2.73 2.29 7.30
N LEU A 56 -1.48 1.80 7.30
CA LEU A 56 -0.83 1.25 8.49
C LEU A 56 -0.61 2.33 9.58
N ARG A 57 -0.18 3.54 9.20
CA ARG A 57 -0.09 4.69 10.13
C ARG A 57 -1.44 5.00 10.76
N THR A 58 -2.51 4.92 9.98
CA THR A 58 -3.87 5.15 10.48
C THR A 58 -4.30 4.08 11.49
N LEU A 59 -3.77 2.85 11.40
CA LEU A 59 -3.93 1.81 12.41
C LEU A 59 -3.01 1.99 13.64
N GLY A 60 -2.14 3.00 13.67
CA GLY A 60 -1.19 3.25 14.76
C GLY A 60 0.17 2.56 14.60
N VAL A 61 0.47 1.99 13.43
CA VAL A 61 1.82 1.47 13.15
C VAL A 61 2.80 2.64 13.06
N THR A 62 3.89 2.54 13.81
CA THR A 62 5.01 3.48 13.75
C THR A 62 6.19 2.77 13.09
N ALA A 63 6.76 3.37 12.05
CA ALA A 63 7.92 2.79 11.37
C ALA A 63 9.14 2.65 12.29
N ALA A 64 9.86 1.53 12.19
CA ALA A 64 11.14 1.35 12.85
C ALA A 64 12.24 2.22 12.20
N PRO A 65 13.33 2.55 12.92
CA PRO A 65 14.43 3.33 12.35
C PRO A 65 14.97 2.74 11.05
N GLY A 66 14.93 3.52 9.96
CA GLY A 66 15.42 3.10 8.64
C GLY A 66 14.49 2.18 7.86
N GLN A 67 13.27 1.95 8.34
CA GLN A 67 12.24 1.14 7.67
C GLN A 67 10.98 1.98 7.41
N ASP A 68 10.06 1.46 6.61
CA ASP A 68 8.69 1.97 6.51
C ASP A 68 7.73 1.09 7.32
N GLU A 69 6.47 1.48 7.40
CA GLU A 69 5.45 0.76 8.16
C GLU A 69 5.26 -0.67 7.65
N TYR A 70 5.30 -0.88 6.33
CA TYR A 70 5.15 -2.19 5.69
C TYR A 70 6.23 -3.18 6.15
N VAL A 71 7.50 -2.78 6.09
CA VAL A 71 8.62 -3.60 6.57
C VAL A 71 8.55 -3.76 8.09
N THR A 72 8.15 -2.72 8.81
CA THR A 72 8.05 -2.77 10.28
C THR A 72 7.08 -3.85 10.77
N VAL A 73 6.00 -4.12 10.02
CA VAL A 73 5.02 -5.16 10.37
C VAL A 73 5.32 -6.54 9.72
N GLY A 74 6.49 -6.71 9.11
CA GLY A 74 6.91 -8.00 8.53
C GLY A 74 6.25 -8.36 7.20
N LEU A 75 5.60 -7.39 6.53
CA LEU A 75 4.88 -7.67 5.28
C LEU A 75 5.82 -7.84 4.08
N GLU A 76 7.11 -7.51 4.20
CA GLU A 76 8.13 -7.76 3.19
C GLU A 76 8.24 -9.23 2.80
N ALA A 77 7.92 -10.17 3.71
CA ALA A 77 7.85 -11.59 3.40
C ALA A 77 6.77 -11.94 2.36
N HIS A 78 5.80 -11.04 2.13
CA HIS A 78 4.74 -11.17 1.14
C HIS A 78 4.97 -10.33 -0.11
N ARG A 79 6.11 -9.61 -0.20
CA ARG A 79 6.47 -8.87 -1.39
C ARG A 79 6.81 -9.86 -2.49
N TRP A 80 5.97 -9.95 -3.51
CA TRP A 80 6.28 -10.70 -4.72
C TRP A 80 7.39 -9.95 -5.47
N SER A 81 8.64 -10.32 -5.26
CA SER A 81 9.74 -10.00 -6.17
C SER A 81 9.76 -11.09 -7.24
N ASP A 82 9.52 -10.71 -8.49
CA ASP A 82 9.78 -11.58 -9.65
C ASP A 82 11.29 -11.78 -9.84
N ASP A 83 11.95 -12.41 -8.86
CA ASP A 83 13.39 -12.70 -8.88
C ASP A 83 13.67 -14.01 -9.65
N SER A 84 12.77 -14.39 -10.57
CA SER A 84 12.88 -15.63 -11.36
C SER A 84 13.00 -15.43 -12.87
N ILE A 85 13.15 -14.20 -13.37
CA ILE A 85 13.63 -13.97 -14.74
C ILE A 85 15.10 -13.58 -14.71
N SER A 86 15.92 -14.48 -14.17
CA SER A 86 17.32 -14.61 -14.60
C SER A 86 17.34 -15.66 -15.71
N GLY A 87 17.30 -15.18 -16.96
CA GLY A 87 17.75 -15.91 -18.14
C GLY A 87 19.11 -15.39 -18.57
#